data_AF-A0A7T7CAP0-F1
#
_entry.id   AF-A0A7T7CAP0-F1
#
_cell.length_a   1.000
_cell.length_b   1.000
_cell.length_c   1.000
_cell.angle_alpha   90.00
_cell.angle_beta   90.00
_cell.angle_gamma   90.00
#
_symmetry.space_group_name_H-M   'P 1'
#
loop_
_entity.id
_entity.type
_entity.pdbx_description
1 polymer ?
#
loop_
_entity_poly.entity_id
_entity_poly.type
_entity_poly.pdbx_seq_one_letter_code
_entity_poly.pdbx_strand_id
1 'polypeptide(L)'
;MEEQQLTIDVSSIQVQPGNVTFDGYENLKDEALYLAKQIEVLKVDEENIKTSKKMLATINSRVKELEDKRISIKKQMLEPYNEFEKQVKEIVKIVKEADETVRGQVRQLEEEERQSKREQIEILWDKRIGQYQFKDFFRFEDFLQAKHLNKSTSLNTVEKELVDWLEQRDQEIKHLQTLDNKDEILAEYKQSMNLVDSINTVQNRHKEKEQVSQQMDKGSKSKSYMIVFSNEAEYEFAKMLLNEKELNFETKVDE
;
A
#
# COMPACT_ATOMS: atom_id res chain seq x y z
N MET A 1 -0.41 34.48 24.36
CA MET A 1 -1.71 33.97 24.84
C MET A 1 -1.44 33.37 26.20
N GLU A 2 -2.12 33.85 27.24
CA GLU A 2 -2.05 33.20 28.56
C GLU A 2 -2.60 31.78 28.44
N GLU A 3 -1.86 30.80 28.98
CA GLU A 3 -2.31 29.41 29.05
C GLU A 3 -3.49 29.31 30.02
N GLN A 4 -4.71 29.51 29.51
CA GLN A 4 -5.90 29.15 30.25
C GLN A 4 -5.97 27.62 30.33
N GLN A 5 -5.52 27.08 31.46
CA GLN A 5 -5.64 25.65 31.76
C GLN A 5 -7.07 25.35 32.20
N LEU A 6 -7.72 24.41 31.51
CA LEU A 6 -9.00 23.85 31.96
C LEU A 6 -8.74 23.07 33.27
N THR A 7 -9.17 23.63 34.39
CA THR A 7 -9.12 22.96 35.70
C THR A 7 -10.39 22.14 35.90
N ILE A 8 -10.26 20.81 35.81
CA ILE A 8 -11.38 19.90 36.10
C ILE A 8 -11.41 19.63 37.61
N ASP A 9 -12.31 20.29 38.34
CA ASP A 9 -12.55 20.00 39.75
C ASP A 9 -13.44 18.76 39.90
N VAL A 10 -12.81 17.59 39.88
CA VAL A 10 -13.49 16.29 40.06
C VAL A 10 -14.16 16.19 41.44
N SER A 11 -13.72 16.97 42.43
CA SER A 11 -14.29 16.95 43.79
C SER A 11 -15.67 17.59 43.91
N SER A 12 -16.06 18.36 42.89
CA SER A 12 -17.41 18.92 42.77
C SER A 12 -18.48 17.87 42.43
N ILE A 13 -18.09 16.67 42.00
CA ILE A 13 -19.00 15.58 41.65
C ILE A 13 -19.44 14.85 42.93
N GLN A 14 -20.70 15.05 43.33
CA GLN A 14 -21.29 14.36 44.48
C GLN A 14 -22.08 13.13 44.02
N VAL A 15 -21.78 11.97 44.60
CA VAL A 15 -22.51 10.73 44.34
C VAL A 15 -23.24 10.31 45.62
N GLN A 16 -24.56 10.28 45.58
CA GLN A 16 -25.37 9.65 46.63
C GLN A 16 -25.88 8.28 46.17
N PRO A 17 -25.59 7.18 46.89
CA PRO A 17 -26.16 5.88 46.58
C PRO A 17 -27.68 5.92 46.68
N GLY A 18 -28.39 5.59 45.60
CA GLY A 18 -29.85 5.46 45.67
C GLY A 18 -30.22 4.22 46.49
N ASN A 19 -31.00 4.39 47.55
CA ASN A 19 -31.52 3.30 48.38
C ASN A 19 -32.94 2.92 47.93
N VAL A 20 -33.22 1.63 47.80
CA VAL A 20 -34.56 1.11 47.48
C VAL A 20 -35.03 0.24 48.63
N THR A 21 -36.05 0.69 49.37
CA THR A 21 -36.69 -0.08 50.43
C THR A 21 -37.93 -0.79 49.90
N PHE A 22 -38.08 -2.08 50.23
CA PHE A 22 -39.25 -2.88 49.85
C PHE A 22 -39.87 -3.51 51.11
N ASP A 23 -40.52 -2.67 51.90
CA ASP A 23 -41.03 -3.03 53.24
C ASP A 23 -42.09 -4.15 53.20
N GLY A 24 -42.78 -4.32 52.06
CA GLY A 24 -43.80 -5.35 51.84
C GLY A 24 -43.30 -6.66 51.21
N TYR A 25 -41.98 -6.85 51.06
CA TYR A 25 -41.41 -7.98 50.32
C TYR A 25 -41.88 -9.34 50.84
N GLU A 26 -41.76 -9.59 52.15
CA GLU A 26 -42.10 -10.90 52.72
C GLU A 26 -43.60 -11.23 52.53
N ASN A 27 -44.48 -10.26 52.73
CA ASN A 27 -45.92 -10.46 52.49
C ASN A 27 -46.22 -10.80 51.02
N LEU A 28 -45.57 -10.11 50.09
CA LEU A 28 -45.80 -10.30 48.65
C LEU A 28 -45.20 -11.63 48.15
N LYS A 29 -44.10 -12.06 48.76
CA LYS A 29 -43.47 -13.37 48.55
C LYS A 29 -44.36 -14.50 49.07
N ASP A 30 -44.94 -14.36 50.26
CA ASP A 30 -45.86 -15.35 50.83
C ASP A 30 -47.14 -15.48 49.99
N GLU A 31 -47.70 -14.37 49.51
CA GLU A 31 -48.85 -14.37 48.58
C GLU A 31 -48.50 -15.08 47.26
N ALA A 32 -47.30 -14.82 46.71
CA ALA A 32 -46.83 -15.50 45.50
C ALA A 32 -46.65 -17.00 45.69
N LEU A 33 -46.09 -17.45 46.83
CA LEU A 33 -45.94 -18.87 47.17
C LEU A 33 -47.29 -19.56 47.36
N TYR A 34 -48.25 -18.88 47.96
CA TYR A 34 -49.62 -19.38 48.11
C TYR A 34 -50.32 -19.55 46.75
N LEU A 35 -50.24 -18.53 45.89
CA LEU A 35 -50.82 -18.57 44.54
C LEU A 35 -50.16 -19.66 43.67
N ALA A 36 -48.84 -19.85 43.76
CA ALA A 36 -48.13 -20.90 43.05
C ALA A 36 -48.63 -22.31 43.44
N LYS A 37 -48.79 -22.57 44.74
CA LYS A 37 -49.36 -23.83 45.24
C LYS A 37 -50.79 -24.05 44.77
N GLN A 38 -51.60 -22.99 44.73
CA GLN A 38 -52.97 -23.11 44.22
C GLN A 38 -53.00 -23.47 42.74
N ILE A 39 -52.13 -22.87 41.92
CA ILE A 39 -52.02 -23.18 40.48
C ILE A 39 -51.58 -24.64 40.28
N GLU A 40 -50.60 -25.11 41.06
CA GLU A 40 -50.01 -26.45 40.92
C GLU A 40 -51.01 -27.59 41.19
N VAL A 41 -51.97 -27.37 42.09
CA VAL A 41 -53.00 -28.36 42.47
C VAL A 41 -54.27 -28.24 41.60
N LEU A 42 -54.39 -27.21 40.76
CA LEU A 42 -55.59 -26.91 39.98
C LEU A 42 -55.72 -27.85 38.77
N LYS A 43 -56.72 -28.74 38.77
CA LYS A 43 -57.07 -29.58 37.63
C LYS A 43 -58.11 -28.89 36.74
N VAL A 44 -57.76 -28.67 35.48
CA VAL A 44 -58.63 -27.98 34.50
C VAL A 44 -59.57 -28.98 33.83
N ASP A 45 -60.88 -28.66 33.79
CA ASP A 45 -61.94 -29.41 33.11
C ASP A 45 -62.79 -28.48 32.21
N GLU A 46 -63.75 -29.05 31.48
CA GLU A 46 -64.57 -28.32 30.49
C GLU A 46 -65.46 -27.22 31.11
N GLU A 47 -65.84 -27.35 32.38
CA GLU A 47 -66.68 -26.39 33.09
C GLU A 47 -65.85 -25.24 33.69
N ASN A 48 -64.61 -25.52 34.13
CA ASN A 48 -63.75 -24.57 34.84
C ASN A 48 -62.69 -23.86 33.97
N ILE A 49 -62.50 -24.27 32.70
CA ILE A 49 -61.46 -23.73 31.82
C ILE A 49 -61.48 -22.20 31.68
N LYS A 50 -62.67 -21.58 31.71
CA LYS A 50 -62.84 -20.12 31.55
C LYS A 50 -62.41 -19.35 32.80
N THR A 51 -62.66 -19.90 33.99
CA THR A 51 -62.27 -19.27 35.27
C THR A 51 -60.78 -19.46 35.52
N SER A 52 -60.24 -20.64 35.22
CA SER A 52 -58.80 -20.96 35.29
C SER A 52 -57.97 -20.03 34.40
N LYS A 53 -58.40 -19.79 33.14
CA LYS A 53 -57.75 -18.83 32.25
C LYS A 53 -57.77 -17.39 32.77
N LYS A 54 -58.89 -16.95 33.38
CA LYS A 54 -58.98 -15.62 33.99
C LYS A 54 -58.05 -15.48 35.20
N MET A 55 -57.97 -16.49 36.04
CA MET A 55 -57.08 -16.50 37.22
C MET A 55 -55.61 -16.38 36.79
N LEU A 56 -55.17 -17.18 35.81
CA LEU A 56 -53.81 -17.08 35.25
C LEU A 56 -53.52 -15.71 34.64
N ALA A 57 -54.49 -15.12 33.92
CA ALA A 57 -54.33 -13.78 33.35
C ALA A 57 -54.14 -12.70 34.42
N THR A 58 -54.91 -12.74 35.52
CA THR A 58 -54.77 -11.82 36.65
C THR A 58 -53.40 -11.95 37.32
N ILE A 59 -52.92 -13.18 37.51
CA ILE A 59 -51.60 -13.44 38.13
C ILE A 59 -50.47 -12.93 37.23
N ASN A 60 -50.53 -13.23 35.93
CA ASN A 60 -49.56 -12.72 34.97
C ASN A 60 -49.56 -11.19 34.90
N SER A 61 -50.72 -10.53 35.03
CA SER A 61 -50.81 -9.06 35.10
C SER A 61 -50.11 -8.51 36.34
N ARG A 62 -50.33 -9.10 37.52
CA ARG A 62 -49.69 -8.65 38.77
C ARG A 62 -48.17 -8.85 38.76
N VAL A 63 -47.70 -9.97 38.21
CA VAL A 63 -46.26 -10.21 38.02
C VAL A 63 -45.67 -9.17 37.07
N LYS A 64 -46.38 -8.86 35.99
CA LYS A 64 -45.97 -7.83 35.04
C LYS A 64 -45.90 -6.44 35.69
N GLU A 65 -46.87 -6.07 36.53
CA GLU A 65 -46.84 -4.79 37.26
C GLU A 65 -45.61 -4.66 38.19
N LEU A 66 -45.24 -5.75 38.89
CA LEU A 66 -44.04 -5.79 39.73
C LEU A 66 -42.76 -5.61 38.90
N GLU A 67 -42.68 -6.31 37.76
CA GLU A 67 -41.55 -6.23 36.85
C GLU A 67 -41.44 -4.85 36.17
N ASP A 68 -42.57 -4.28 35.75
CA ASP A 68 -42.66 -2.92 35.20
C ASP A 68 -42.19 -1.90 36.25
N LYS A 69 -42.55 -2.09 37.53
CA LYS A 69 -42.06 -1.25 38.63
C LYS A 69 -40.56 -1.40 38.85
N ARG A 70 -40.00 -2.62 38.79
CA ARG A 70 -38.54 -2.85 38.84
C ARG A 70 -37.82 -2.11 37.73
N ILE A 71 -38.33 -2.20 36.50
CA ILE A 71 -37.76 -1.52 35.32
C ILE A 71 -37.85 0.00 35.50
N SER A 72 -38.97 0.52 35.97
CA SER A 72 -39.17 1.96 36.23
C SER A 72 -38.20 2.49 37.28
N ILE A 73 -38.02 1.79 38.41
CA ILE A 73 -37.07 2.16 39.47
C ILE A 73 -35.65 2.19 38.91
N LYS A 74 -35.23 1.14 38.17
CA LYS A 74 -33.92 1.12 37.51
C LYS A 74 -33.72 2.32 36.60
N LYS A 75 -34.73 2.69 35.80
CA LYS A 75 -34.67 3.83 34.89
C LYS A 75 -34.50 5.15 35.65
N GLN A 76 -35.26 5.36 36.72
CA GLN A 76 -35.17 6.56 37.56
C GLN A 76 -33.81 6.67 38.25
N MET A 77 -33.27 5.56 38.76
CA MET A 77 -31.94 5.57 39.39
C MET A 77 -30.79 5.81 38.41
N LEU A 78 -30.94 5.33 37.17
CA LEU A 78 -29.94 5.54 36.12
C LEU A 78 -30.08 6.90 35.42
N GLU A 79 -31.20 7.60 35.55
CA GLU A 79 -31.41 8.90 34.90
C GLU A 79 -30.37 9.95 35.33
N PRO A 80 -30.07 10.16 36.63
CA PRO A 80 -29.01 11.06 37.07
C PRO A 80 -27.63 10.66 36.54
N TYR A 81 -27.35 9.35 36.49
CA TYR A 81 -26.10 8.83 35.93
C TYR A 81 -25.98 9.11 34.43
N ASN A 82 -27.04 8.84 33.67
CA ASN A 82 -27.07 9.06 32.23
C ASN A 82 -26.91 10.54 31.90
N GLU A 83 -27.47 11.44 32.72
CA GLU A 83 -27.32 12.88 32.54
C GLU A 83 -25.88 13.33 32.84
N PHE A 84 -25.29 12.87 33.93
CA PHE A 84 -23.86 13.06 34.21
C PHE A 84 -22.97 12.53 33.07
N GLU A 85 -23.26 11.31 32.57
CA GLU A 85 -22.52 10.69 31.48
C GLU A 85 -22.58 11.55 30.21
N LYS A 86 -23.76 12.12 29.88
CA LYS A 86 -23.92 13.05 28.76
C LYS A 86 -23.09 14.31 28.96
N GLN A 87 -23.16 14.93 30.13
CA GLN A 87 -22.41 16.16 30.44
C GLN A 87 -20.90 15.93 30.31
N VAL A 88 -20.39 14.82 30.84
CA VAL A 88 -18.99 14.43 30.69
C VAL A 88 -18.64 14.20 29.22
N LYS A 89 -19.47 13.46 28.47
CA LYS A 89 -19.25 13.22 27.03
C LYS A 89 -19.27 14.50 26.21
N GLU A 90 -20.12 15.47 26.55
CA GLU A 90 -20.18 16.77 25.90
C GLU A 90 -18.89 17.55 26.12
N ILE A 91 -18.40 17.63 27.36
CA ILE A 91 -17.12 18.29 27.68
C ILE A 91 -15.97 17.60 26.91
N VAL A 92 -15.92 16.26 26.93
CA VAL A 92 -14.91 15.50 26.18
C VAL A 92 -14.99 15.77 24.68
N LYS A 93 -16.20 15.86 24.13
CA LYS A 93 -16.42 16.15 22.71
C LYS A 93 -15.90 17.54 22.33
N ILE A 94 -16.21 18.57 23.10
CA ILE A 94 -15.74 19.95 22.87
C ILE A 94 -14.20 20.00 22.82
N VAL A 95 -13.53 19.35 23.80
CA VAL A 95 -12.07 19.32 23.85
C VAL A 95 -11.48 18.56 22.66
N LYS A 96 -12.08 17.43 22.27
CA LYS A 96 -11.63 16.66 21.11
C LYS A 96 -11.77 17.43 19.79
N GLU A 97 -12.89 18.10 19.58
CA GLU A 97 -13.11 18.91 18.36
C GLU A 97 -12.11 20.07 18.26
N ALA A 98 -11.79 20.71 19.40
CA ALA A 98 -10.75 21.73 19.46
C ALA A 98 -9.34 21.15 19.18
N ASP A 99 -8.99 20.01 19.78
CA ASP A 99 -7.71 19.31 19.54
C ASP A 99 -7.56 18.89 18.07
N GLU A 100 -8.60 18.33 17.46
CA GLU A 100 -8.60 17.95 16.05
C GLU A 100 -8.43 19.16 15.12
N THR A 101 -9.07 20.28 15.45
CA THR A 101 -8.92 21.54 14.69
C THR A 101 -7.47 22.03 14.72
N VAL A 102 -6.86 22.08 15.90
CA VAL A 102 -5.47 22.55 16.05
C VAL A 102 -4.50 21.58 15.37
N ARG A 103 -4.69 20.26 15.52
CA ARG A 103 -3.88 19.25 14.80
C ARG A 103 -4.01 19.40 13.29
N GLY A 104 -5.20 19.70 12.79
CA GLY A 104 -5.44 19.97 11.38
C GLY A 104 -4.65 21.18 10.89
N GLN A 105 -4.72 22.30 11.63
CA GLN A 105 -3.95 23.52 11.31
C GLN A 105 -2.45 23.27 11.32
N VAL A 106 -1.93 22.54 12.32
CA VAL A 106 -0.51 22.16 12.36
C VAL A 106 -0.13 21.37 11.11
N ARG A 107 -0.87 20.30 10.79
CA ARG A 107 -0.59 19.48 9.59
C ARG A 107 -0.62 20.30 8.30
N GLN A 108 -1.56 21.24 8.18
CA GLN A 108 -1.66 22.11 7.01
C GLN A 108 -0.41 23.00 6.89
N LEU A 109 0.02 23.64 7.98
CA LEU A 109 1.22 24.47 7.98
C LEU A 109 2.47 23.65 7.65
N GLU A 110 2.60 22.44 8.18
CA GLU A 110 3.74 21.56 7.86
C GLU A 110 3.73 21.11 6.39
N GLU A 111 2.55 20.84 5.82
CA GLU A 111 2.38 20.52 4.41
C GLU A 111 2.75 21.73 3.53
N GLU A 112 2.26 22.92 3.86
CA GLU A 112 2.57 24.19 3.17
C GLU A 112 4.08 24.51 3.22
N GLU A 113 4.72 24.42 4.39
CA GLU A 113 6.17 24.59 4.53
C GLU A 113 6.95 23.61 3.64
N ARG A 114 6.50 22.35 3.60
CA ARG A 114 7.12 21.31 2.80
C ARG A 114 6.92 21.52 1.29
N GLN A 115 5.76 22.01 0.86
CA GLN A 115 5.52 22.37 -0.55
C GLN A 115 6.33 23.60 -0.96
N SER A 116 6.33 24.65 -0.14
CA SER A 116 7.16 25.85 -0.39
C SER A 116 8.64 25.49 -0.49
N LYS A 117 9.11 24.55 0.33
CA LYS A 117 10.47 24.06 0.24
C LYS A 117 10.73 23.26 -1.04
N ARG A 118 9.77 22.42 -1.48
CA ARG A 118 9.86 21.71 -2.76
C ARG A 118 10.02 22.70 -3.91
N GLU A 119 9.18 23.74 -3.97
CA GLU A 119 9.25 24.80 -4.98
C GLU A 119 10.62 25.51 -4.97
N GLN A 120 11.15 25.81 -3.78
CA GLN A 120 12.48 26.42 -3.66
C GLN A 120 13.60 25.51 -4.18
N ILE A 121 13.51 24.20 -3.93
CA ILE A 121 14.46 23.22 -4.47
C ILE A 121 14.28 23.07 -5.99
N GLU A 122 13.06 23.13 -6.51
CA GLU A 122 12.77 23.07 -7.95
C GLU A 122 13.34 24.28 -8.70
N ILE A 123 13.17 25.49 -8.16
CA ILE A 123 13.82 26.72 -8.70
C ILE A 123 15.35 26.55 -8.70
N LEU A 124 15.90 25.98 -7.63
CA LEU A 124 17.32 25.74 -7.52
C LEU A 124 17.80 24.70 -8.55
N TRP A 125 17.03 23.62 -8.74
CA TRP A 125 17.25 22.60 -9.75
C TRP A 125 17.33 23.22 -11.13
N ASP A 126 16.30 23.97 -11.55
CA ASP A 126 16.23 24.60 -12.88
C ASP A 126 17.42 25.53 -13.14
N LYS A 127 17.80 26.32 -12.13
CA LYS A 127 18.95 27.23 -12.20
C LYS A 127 20.28 26.49 -12.37
N ARG A 128 20.44 25.35 -11.69
CA ARG A 128 21.69 24.57 -11.69
C ARG A 128 21.79 23.69 -12.92
N ILE A 129 20.74 22.93 -13.25
CA ILE A 129 20.74 21.99 -14.36
C ILE A 129 20.87 22.69 -15.71
N GLY A 130 20.36 23.91 -15.86
CA GLY A 130 20.48 24.71 -17.10
C GLY A 130 21.92 25.02 -17.52
N GLN A 131 22.91 24.84 -16.64
CA GLN A 131 24.33 25.02 -16.93
C GLN A 131 24.97 23.80 -17.63
N TYR A 132 24.28 22.66 -17.63
CA TYR A 132 24.79 21.39 -18.14
C TYR A 132 24.19 21.05 -19.50
N GLN A 133 24.98 20.43 -20.36
CA GLN A 133 24.55 20.03 -21.71
C GLN A 133 23.49 18.91 -21.68
N PHE A 134 23.47 18.11 -20.61
CA PHE A 134 22.53 17.00 -20.41
C PHE A 134 21.23 17.42 -19.70
N LYS A 135 20.89 18.71 -19.65
CA LYS A 135 19.75 19.22 -18.88
C LYS A 135 18.40 18.53 -19.16
N ASP A 136 18.18 18.07 -20.39
CA ASP A 136 16.95 17.39 -20.81
C ASP A 136 16.98 15.87 -20.53
N PHE A 137 18.10 15.38 -19.98
CA PHE A 137 18.33 13.96 -19.71
C PHE A 137 17.76 13.53 -18.36
N PHE A 138 17.82 14.40 -17.35
CA PHE A 138 17.32 14.15 -16.00
C PHE A 138 16.16 15.07 -15.64
N ARG A 139 15.27 14.58 -14.78
CA ARG A 139 14.13 15.31 -14.22
C ARG A 139 14.38 15.64 -12.76
N PHE A 140 13.64 16.62 -12.25
CA PHE A 140 13.69 17.02 -10.85
C PHE A 140 13.42 15.82 -9.91
N GLU A 141 12.48 14.95 -10.27
CA GLU A 141 12.14 13.74 -9.52
C GLU A 141 13.29 12.73 -9.42
N ASP A 142 14.26 12.75 -10.33
CA ASP A 142 15.42 11.83 -10.29
C ASP A 142 16.41 12.21 -9.17
N PHE A 143 16.39 13.48 -8.75
CA PHE A 143 17.21 13.99 -7.66
C PHE A 143 16.45 14.09 -6.34
N LEU A 144 15.18 14.53 -6.37
CA LEU A 144 14.42 14.85 -5.17
C LEU A 144 14.20 13.60 -4.29
N GLN A 145 14.64 13.68 -3.03
CA GLN A 145 14.43 12.65 -2.02
C GLN A 145 13.57 13.19 -0.86
N ALA A 146 12.79 12.31 -0.22
CA ALA A 146 11.95 12.70 0.92
C ALA A 146 12.73 13.41 2.04
N LYS A 147 14.00 13.02 2.25
CA LYS A 147 14.90 13.67 3.23
C LYS A 147 15.13 15.15 2.95
N HIS A 148 15.15 15.57 1.67
CA HIS A 148 15.38 16.96 1.28
C HIS A 148 14.24 17.87 1.73
N LEU A 149 13.04 17.32 1.87
CA LEU A 149 11.84 18.03 2.28
C LEU A 149 11.70 18.15 3.81
N ASN A 150 12.54 17.46 4.59
CA ASN A 150 12.51 17.53 6.05
C ASN A 150 12.89 18.92 6.59
N LYS A 151 12.24 19.38 7.66
CA LYS A 151 12.55 20.67 8.31
C LYS A 151 14.02 20.82 8.75
N SER A 152 14.63 19.71 9.18
CA SER A 152 16.03 19.68 9.64
C SER A 152 17.07 19.83 8.53
N THR A 153 16.70 19.56 7.27
CA THR A 153 17.64 19.61 6.15
C THR A 153 17.65 21.02 5.57
N SER A 154 18.75 21.75 5.67
CA SER A 154 18.80 23.12 5.14
C SER A 154 18.81 23.14 3.60
N LEU A 155 18.31 24.21 2.98
CA LEU A 155 18.40 24.39 1.51
C LEU A 155 19.85 24.38 1.02
N ASN A 156 20.78 24.93 1.81
CA ASN A 156 22.22 24.90 1.50
C ASN A 156 22.76 23.47 1.45
N THR A 157 22.27 22.57 2.31
CA THR A 157 22.64 21.16 2.28
C THR A 157 22.12 20.50 1.01
N VAL A 158 20.84 20.74 0.67
CA VAL A 158 20.24 20.22 -0.57
C VAL A 158 20.98 20.75 -1.80
N GLU A 159 21.38 22.03 -1.81
CA GLU A 159 22.12 22.63 -2.90
C GLU A 159 23.49 21.98 -3.10
N LYS A 160 24.21 21.69 -2.02
CA LYS A 160 25.49 20.96 -2.11
C LYS A 160 25.28 19.56 -2.69
N GLU A 161 24.30 18.81 -2.15
CA GLU A 161 23.98 17.48 -2.67
C GLU A 161 23.58 17.53 -4.15
N LEU A 162 22.84 18.57 -4.57
CA LEU A 162 22.45 18.78 -5.97
C LEU A 162 23.67 19.02 -6.86
N VAL A 163 24.59 19.90 -6.43
CA VAL A 163 25.80 20.19 -7.19
C VAL A 163 26.66 18.93 -7.34
N ASP A 164 26.92 18.22 -6.24
CA ASP A 164 27.69 16.98 -6.25
C ASP A 164 27.04 15.93 -7.17
N TRP A 165 25.71 15.81 -7.12
CA TRP A 165 24.94 14.89 -7.94
C TRP A 165 25.04 15.22 -9.44
N LEU A 166 24.97 16.51 -9.81
CA LEU A 166 25.10 16.99 -11.19
C LEU A 166 26.54 16.83 -11.71
N GLU A 167 27.54 17.18 -10.91
CA GLU A 167 28.96 17.05 -11.28
C GLU A 167 29.35 15.59 -11.52
N GLN A 168 28.87 14.67 -10.66
CA GLN A 168 29.06 13.24 -10.86
C GLN A 168 28.50 12.79 -12.22
N ARG A 169 27.28 13.21 -12.56
CA ARG A 169 26.64 12.84 -13.83
C ARG A 169 27.30 13.45 -15.04
N ASP A 170 27.79 14.68 -14.91
CA ASP A 170 28.59 15.32 -15.95
C ASP A 170 29.85 14.51 -16.27
N GLN A 171 30.56 14.05 -15.23
CA GLN A 171 31.75 13.22 -15.39
C GLN A 171 31.41 11.85 -16.01
N GLU A 172 30.34 11.21 -15.54
CA GLU A 172 29.89 9.91 -16.05
C GLU A 172 29.46 10.00 -17.52
N ILE A 173 28.69 11.02 -17.90
CA ILE A 173 28.27 11.24 -19.30
C ILE A 173 29.48 11.56 -20.18
N LYS A 174 30.42 12.39 -19.71
CA LYS A 174 31.68 12.65 -20.42
C LYS A 174 32.50 11.38 -20.62
N HIS A 175 32.57 10.51 -19.61
CA HIS A 175 33.24 9.22 -19.75
C HIS A 175 32.53 8.32 -20.77
N LEU A 176 31.21 8.21 -20.68
CA LEU A 176 30.39 7.40 -21.58
C LEU A 176 30.58 7.82 -23.04
N GLN A 177 30.69 9.12 -23.32
CA GLN A 177 30.95 9.63 -24.67
C GLN A 177 32.27 9.15 -25.29
N THR A 178 33.22 8.67 -24.49
CA THR A 178 34.51 8.12 -24.96
C THR A 178 34.46 6.62 -25.26
N LEU A 179 33.37 5.92 -24.91
CA LEU A 179 33.24 4.47 -25.06
C LEU A 179 32.65 4.07 -26.42
N ASP A 180 32.98 2.86 -26.86
CA ASP A 180 32.29 2.21 -27.98
C ASP A 180 30.83 1.89 -27.61
N ASN A 181 29.94 1.84 -28.61
CA ASN A 181 28.49 1.64 -28.41
C ASN A 181 27.83 2.67 -27.46
N LYS A 182 28.40 3.89 -27.37
CA LYS A 182 27.93 4.97 -26.49
C LYS A 182 26.42 5.21 -26.53
N ASP A 183 25.77 5.16 -27.69
CA ASP A 183 24.34 5.45 -27.80
C ASP A 183 23.48 4.37 -27.11
N GLU A 184 23.91 3.10 -27.19
CA GLU A 184 23.26 1.99 -26.46
C GLU A 184 23.51 2.09 -24.96
N ILE A 185 24.75 2.44 -24.55
CA ILE A 185 25.10 2.59 -23.14
C ILE A 185 24.34 3.78 -22.53
N LEU A 186 24.18 4.88 -23.27
CA LEU A 186 23.44 6.06 -22.82
C LEU A 186 21.96 5.76 -22.62
N ALA A 187 21.35 4.96 -23.51
CA ALA A 187 19.98 4.53 -23.38
C ALA A 187 19.75 3.67 -22.12
N GLU A 188 20.68 2.76 -21.83
CA GLU A 188 20.65 1.92 -20.63
C GLU A 188 20.91 2.75 -19.36
N TYR A 189 21.84 3.69 -19.43
CA TYR A 189 22.19 4.61 -18.33
C TYR A 189 21.02 5.49 -17.92
N LYS A 190 20.20 5.94 -18.88
CA LYS A 190 18.98 6.69 -18.58
C LYS A 190 18.01 5.94 -17.67
N GLN A 191 18.01 4.61 -17.73
CA GLN A 191 17.09 3.78 -16.96
C GLN A 191 17.69 3.37 -15.61
N SER A 192 18.96 2.95 -15.62
CA SER A 192 19.62 2.42 -14.43
C SER A 192 20.18 3.50 -13.51
N MET A 193 20.49 4.69 -14.06
CA MET A 193 21.26 5.74 -13.39
C MET A 193 22.59 5.24 -12.83
N ASN A 194 23.13 4.16 -13.40
CA ASN A 194 24.38 3.53 -13.00
C ASN A 194 25.25 3.23 -14.23
N LEU A 195 26.38 3.93 -14.34
CA LEU A 195 27.27 3.83 -15.48
C LEU A 195 27.88 2.43 -15.63
N VAL A 196 28.32 1.84 -14.52
CA VAL A 196 28.99 0.52 -14.52
C VAL A 196 28.03 -0.56 -14.99
N ASP A 197 26.81 -0.57 -14.44
CA ASP A 197 25.79 -1.56 -14.81
C ASP A 197 25.39 -1.41 -16.29
N SER A 198 25.29 -0.17 -16.77
CA SER A 198 24.95 0.13 -18.16
C SER A 198 26.00 -0.36 -19.14
N ILE A 199 27.28 -0.11 -18.84
CA ILE A 199 28.41 -0.58 -19.66
C ILE A 199 28.41 -2.12 -19.70
N ASN A 200 28.31 -2.77 -18.55
CA ASN A 200 28.33 -4.23 -18.45
C ASN A 200 27.17 -4.87 -19.21
N THR A 201 25.97 -4.29 -19.09
CA THR A 201 24.76 -4.79 -19.77
C THR A 201 24.91 -4.75 -21.28
N VAL A 202 25.37 -3.63 -21.83
CA VAL A 202 25.58 -3.50 -23.28
C VAL A 202 26.71 -4.40 -23.75
N GLN A 203 27.84 -4.45 -23.04
CA GLN A 203 28.96 -5.32 -23.42
C GLN A 203 28.58 -6.80 -23.42
N ASN A 204 27.80 -7.27 -22.43
CA ASN A 204 27.33 -8.64 -22.40
C ASN A 204 26.38 -8.94 -23.56
N ARG A 205 25.46 -8.01 -23.87
CA ARG A 205 24.54 -8.13 -25.02
C ARG A 205 25.28 -8.26 -26.35
N HIS A 206 26.36 -7.50 -26.54
CA HIS A 206 27.19 -7.60 -27.75
C HIS A 206 27.99 -8.91 -27.80
N LYS A 207 28.60 -9.33 -26.68
CA LYS A 207 29.29 -10.63 -26.58
C LYS A 207 28.37 -11.80 -26.91
N GLU A 208 27.14 -11.80 -26.38
CA GLU A 208 26.14 -12.83 -26.66
C GLU A 208 25.74 -12.85 -28.13
N LYS A 209 25.49 -11.68 -28.74
CA LYS A 209 25.20 -11.57 -30.19
C LYS A 209 26.33 -12.13 -31.05
N GLU A 210 27.58 -11.81 -30.74
CA GLU A 210 28.74 -12.34 -31.46
C GLU A 210 28.85 -13.86 -31.32
N GLN A 211 28.64 -14.40 -30.12
CA GLN A 211 28.66 -15.85 -29.89
C GLN A 211 27.56 -16.58 -30.68
N VAL A 212 26.34 -16.02 -30.71
CA VAL A 212 25.22 -16.58 -31.49
C VAL A 212 25.54 -16.54 -32.98
N SER A 213 26.06 -15.42 -33.49
CA SER A 213 26.46 -15.29 -34.91
C SER A 213 27.52 -16.33 -35.30
N GLN A 214 28.57 -16.49 -34.49
CA GLN A 214 29.63 -17.48 -34.73
C GLN A 214 29.14 -18.93 -34.68
N GLN A 215 28.12 -19.23 -33.86
CA GLN A 215 27.51 -20.56 -33.83
C GLN A 215 26.68 -20.83 -35.09
N MET A 216 25.98 -19.82 -35.61
CA MET A 216 25.20 -19.95 -36.85
C MET A 216 26.08 -20.06 -38.10
N ASP A 217 27.18 -19.30 -38.19
CA ASP A 217 28.10 -19.35 -39.34
C ASP A 217 28.87 -20.68 -39.46
N LYS A 218 29.15 -21.35 -38.34
CA LYS A 218 29.76 -22.69 -38.34
C LYS A 218 28.85 -23.78 -38.94
N GLY A 219 27.56 -23.51 -39.12
CA GLY A 219 26.59 -24.42 -39.75
C GLY A 219 26.59 -24.42 -41.29
N SER A 220 27.29 -23.48 -41.95
CA SER A 220 27.13 -23.23 -43.40
C SER A 220 28.43 -23.43 -44.22
N LYS A 221 29.19 -24.50 -43.99
CA LYS A 221 30.30 -24.90 -44.88
C LYS A 221 29.94 -26.16 -45.67
N SER A 222 29.40 -26.00 -46.87
CA SER A 222 29.30 -27.09 -47.86
C SER A 222 30.71 -27.39 -48.39
N LYS A 223 31.16 -28.64 -48.30
CA LYS A 223 32.45 -29.08 -48.86
C LYS A 223 32.25 -29.41 -50.33
N SER A 224 32.91 -28.69 -51.22
CA SER A 224 33.06 -29.09 -52.63
C SER A 224 34.36 -29.88 -52.82
N TYR A 225 34.33 -30.86 -53.73
CA TYR A 225 35.49 -31.69 -54.07
C TYR A 225 35.76 -31.52 -55.57
N MET A 226 37.04 -31.42 -55.95
CA MET A 226 37.49 -31.29 -57.34
C MET A 226 38.30 -32.52 -57.73
N ILE A 227 37.99 -33.11 -58.88
CA ILE A 227 38.73 -34.23 -59.47
C ILE A 227 39.33 -33.72 -60.78
N VAL A 228 40.64 -33.91 -60.97
CA VAL A 228 41.38 -33.43 -62.14
C VAL A 228 41.84 -34.62 -62.96
N PHE A 229 41.62 -34.56 -64.27
CA PHE A 229 42.04 -35.57 -65.22
C PHE A 229 43.09 -34.96 -66.17
N SER A 230 44.20 -35.66 -66.38
CA SER A 230 45.26 -35.21 -67.31
C SER A 230 45.13 -35.84 -68.69
N ASN A 231 44.19 -36.76 -68.87
CA ASN A 231 43.91 -37.46 -70.12
C ASN A 231 42.43 -37.30 -70.47
N GLU A 232 42.15 -36.87 -71.70
CA GLU A 232 40.80 -36.64 -72.21
C GLU A 232 39.95 -37.92 -72.20
N ALA A 233 40.53 -39.09 -72.50
CA ALA A 233 39.80 -40.36 -72.47
C ALA A 233 39.32 -40.73 -71.06
N GLU A 234 40.11 -40.43 -70.03
CA GLU A 234 39.75 -40.67 -68.63
C GLU A 234 38.70 -39.67 -68.15
N TYR A 235 38.82 -38.40 -68.57
CA TYR A 235 37.82 -37.37 -68.30
C TYR A 235 36.45 -37.73 -68.88
N GLU A 236 36.38 -38.12 -70.16
CA GLU A 236 35.12 -38.47 -70.81
C GLU A 236 34.51 -39.74 -70.21
N PHE A 237 35.34 -40.73 -69.85
CA PHE A 237 34.86 -41.93 -69.16
C PHE A 237 34.26 -41.59 -67.78
N ALA A 238 34.92 -40.74 -66.99
CA ALA A 238 34.41 -40.30 -65.69
C ALA A 238 33.12 -39.49 -65.84
N LYS A 239 33.07 -38.56 -66.80
CA LYS A 239 31.88 -37.75 -67.10
C LYS A 239 30.68 -38.60 -67.52
N MET A 240 30.91 -39.64 -68.32
CA MET A 240 29.87 -40.61 -68.70
C MET A 240 29.28 -41.30 -67.46
N LEU A 241 30.12 -41.79 -66.55
CA LEU A 241 29.67 -42.46 -65.33
C LEU A 241 28.92 -41.52 -64.38
N LEU A 242 29.38 -40.27 -64.22
CA LEU A 242 28.71 -39.27 -63.38
C LEU A 242 27.31 -38.93 -63.90
N ASN A 243 27.15 -38.81 -65.22
CA ASN A 243 25.86 -38.59 -65.87
C ASN A 243 24.93 -39.80 -65.76
N GLU A 244 25.43 -41.03 -65.93
CA GLU A 244 24.63 -42.25 -65.77
C GLU A 244 24.07 -42.38 -64.34
N LYS A 245 24.79 -41.86 -63.34
CA LYS A 245 24.36 -41.85 -61.94
C LYS A 245 23.58 -40.59 -61.54
N GLU A 246 23.24 -39.73 -62.48
CA GLU A 246 22.48 -38.48 -62.25
C GLU A 246 23.08 -37.59 -61.15
N LEU A 247 24.41 -37.57 -61.03
CA LEU A 247 25.10 -36.74 -60.04
C LEU A 247 25.23 -35.30 -60.54
N ASN A 248 25.07 -34.35 -59.63
CA ASN A 248 25.27 -32.93 -59.94
C ASN A 248 26.78 -32.60 -59.91
N PHE A 249 27.34 -32.24 -61.06
CA PHE A 249 28.74 -31.82 -61.19
C PHE A 249 28.89 -30.66 -62.18
N GLU A 250 29.98 -29.91 -62.06
CA GLU A 250 30.39 -28.86 -62.99
C GLU A 250 31.74 -29.22 -63.62
N THR A 251 31.93 -28.92 -64.90
CA THR A 251 33.17 -29.19 -65.62
C THR A 251 33.85 -27.89 -66.04
N LYS A 252 35.17 -27.78 -65.80
CA LYS A 252 36.04 -26.74 -66.37
C LYS A 252 37.18 -27.42 -67.12
N VAL A 253 37.44 -26.95 -68.34
CA VAL A 253 38.56 -27.40 -69.18
C VAL A 253 39.46 -26.20 -69.38
N ASP A 254 40.70 -26.30 -68.91
CA ASP A 254 41.75 -25.31 -69.18
C ASP A 254 42.54 -25.81 -70.40
N GLU A 255 42.61 -25.00 -71.47
CA GLU A 255 43.37 -25.28 -72.72
C GLU A 255 44.87 -25.00 -72.58
#